data_AF-A0A653F0W7-F1
#
_entry.id   AF-A0A653F0W7-F1
#
_cell.length_a   1.000
_cell.length_b   1.000
_cell.length_c   1.000
_cell.angle_alpha   90.00
_cell.angle_beta   90.00
_cell.angle_gamma   90.00
#
_symmetry.space_group_name_H-M   'P 1'
#
loop_
_entity.id
_entity.type
_entity.pdbx_description
1 polymer ?
#
loop_
_entity_poly.entity_id
_entity_poly.type
_entity_poly.pdbx_seq_one_letter_code
_entity_poly.pdbx_strand_id
1 'polypeptide(L)'
;MSNNCSTIVQHRRIVVLMAATIGFRPTETDEQIIRAAMRSGERKSDVIRRALQLLEREVWIKQARTDAERLRDEDVSTEPDAW
;
A
#
# COMPACT_ATOMS: atom_id res chain seq x y z
N MET A 1 -40.77 -17.21 -11.79
CA MET A 1 -39.46 -17.85 -11.54
C MET A 1 -38.44 -16.75 -11.38
N SER A 2 -37.58 -16.94 -10.38
CA SER A 2 -36.99 -15.89 -9.56
C SER A 2 -35.90 -15.04 -10.21
N ASN A 3 -35.89 -13.79 -9.77
CA ASN A 3 -34.85 -12.75 -9.76
C ASN A 3 -33.41 -13.28 -9.81
N ASN A 4 -32.55 -12.66 -10.63
CA ASN A 4 -31.18 -12.27 -10.25
C ASN A 4 -30.49 -11.53 -11.40
N CYS A 5 -30.69 -10.21 -11.48
CA CYS A 5 -29.74 -9.33 -12.17
C CYS A 5 -28.81 -8.77 -11.09
N SER A 6 -27.75 -9.51 -10.77
CA SER A 6 -26.70 -9.02 -9.87
C SER A 6 -25.86 -8.00 -10.62
N THR A 7 -26.25 -6.73 -10.50
CA THR A 7 -25.39 -5.60 -10.87
C THR A 7 -24.18 -5.61 -9.93
N ILE A 8 -23.04 -6.13 -10.42
CA ILE A 8 -21.75 -5.96 -9.76
C ILE A 8 -21.39 -4.48 -9.92
N VAL A 9 -21.80 -3.67 -8.95
CA VAL A 9 -21.31 -2.31 -8.77
C VAL A 9 -19.90 -2.45 -8.22
N GLN A 10 -18.90 -2.53 -9.11
CA GLN A 10 -17.51 -2.29 -8.74
C GLN A 10 -17.42 -0.89 -8.13
N HIS A 11 -17.47 -0.84 -6.80
CA HIS A 11 -17.14 0.33 -6.03
C HIS A 11 -15.65 0.58 -6.23
N ARG A 12 -15.30 1.33 -7.27
CA ARG A 12 -14.02 2.03 -7.35
C ARG A 12 -13.95 2.92 -6.11
N ARG A 13 -13.28 2.44 -5.06
CA ARG A 13 -12.88 3.27 -3.92
C ARG A 13 -11.89 4.30 -4.46
N ILE A 14 -12.41 5.46 -4.84
CA ILE A 14 -11.61 6.67 -4.98
C ILE A 14 -11.13 6.99 -3.56
N VAL A 15 -9.88 6.66 -3.25
CA VAL A 15 -9.23 7.16 -2.03
C VAL A 15 -8.97 8.64 -2.27
N VAL A 16 -9.93 9.48 -1.91
CA VAL A 16 -9.70 10.92 -1.78
C VAL A 16 -8.77 11.09 -0.58
N LEU A 17 -7.48 11.32 -0.83
CA LEU A 17 -6.51 11.68 0.22
C LEU A 17 -6.90 13.05 0.78
N MET A 18 -7.76 13.08 1.79
CA MET A 18 -7.91 14.27 2.62
C MET A 18 -6.58 14.51 3.33
N ALA A 19 -5.95 15.64 3.05
CA ALA A 19 -4.70 16.03 3.68
C ALA A 19 -4.98 16.44 5.13
N ALA A 20 -4.91 15.49 6.05
CA ALA A 20 -4.93 15.76 7.49
C ALA A 20 -3.55 16.29 7.92
N THR A 21 -3.55 17.38 8.69
CA THR A 21 -2.31 17.94 9.25
C THR A 21 -1.93 17.16 10.51
N ILE A 22 -0.77 16.51 10.49
CA ILE A 22 -0.19 15.81 11.65
C ILE A 22 1.04 16.57 12.12
N GLY A 23 1.11 16.85 13.43
CA GLY A 23 2.30 17.42 14.05
C GLY A 23 3.35 16.35 14.29
N PHE A 24 4.52 16.49 13.67
CA PHE A 24 5.67 15.61 13.89
C PHE A 24 6.76 16.38 14.64
N ARG A 25 7.25 15.81 15.74
CA ARG A 25 8.34 16.37 16.56
C ARG A 25 9.59 15.51 16.38
N PRO A 26 10.42 15.77 15.36
CA PRO A 26 11.63 14.98 15.14
C PRO A 26 12.60 15.13 16.30
N THR A 27 13.22 14.02 16.68
CA THR A 27 14.45 14.01 17.48
C THR A 27 15.64 14.44 16.62
N GLU A 28 16.79 14.69 17.25
CA GLU A 28 18.02 15.04 16.52
C GLU A 28 18.43 13.93 15.52
N THR A 29 18.27 12.67 15.92
CA THR A 29 18.51 11.50 15.06
C THR A 29 17.57 11.50 13.85
N ASP A 30 16.28 11.73 14.07
CA ASP A 30 15.30 11.82 12.98
C ASP A 30 15.67 12.93 12.00
N GLU A 31 16.13 14.07 12.51
CA GLU A 31 16.57 15.16 11.64
C GLU A 31 17.79 14.79 10.81
N GLN A 32 18.77 14.07 11.37
CA GLN A 32 19.92 13.60 10.62
C GLN A 32 19.50 12.62 9.53
N ILE A 33 18.60 11.69 9.83
CA ILE A 33 18.05 10.74 8.85
C ILE A 33 17.32 11.49 7.74
N ILE A 34 16.45 12.45 8.09
CA ILE A 34 15.71 13.25 7.10
C ILE A 34 16.68 14.03 6.21
N ARG A 35 17.70 14.70 6.80
CA ARG A 35 18.70 15.45 6.03
C ARG A 35 19.52 14.56 5.10
N ALA A 36 19.94 13.38 5.57
CA ALA A 36 20.69 12.43 4.75
C ALA A 36 19.85 11.86 3.61
N ALA A 37 18.53 11.68 3.83
CA ALA A 37 17.61 11.16 2.84
C ALA A 37 17.06 12.22 1.87
N MET A 38 17.24 13.51 2.14
CA MET A 38 16.76 14.61 1.30
C MET A 38 17.44 14.61 -0.06
N ARG A 39 16.65 14.74 -1.12
CA ARG A 39 17.14 15.02 -2.49
C ARG A 39 17.02 16.52 -2.81
N SER A 40 17.72 16.95 -3.86
CA SER A 40 17.67 18.34 -4.32
C SER A 40 16.22 18.77 -4.60
N GLY A 41 15.81 19.88 -3.98
CA GLY A 41 14.46 20.44 -4.13
C GLY A 41 13.36 19.79 -3.30
N GLU A 42 13.64 18.73 -2.52
CA GLU A 42 12.63 18.10 -1.66
C GLU A 42 12.38 18.90 -0.38
N ARG A 43 11.12 18.92 0.10
CA ARG A 43 10.79 19.39 1.45
C ARG A 43 10.85 18.20 2.42
N LYS A 44 11.03 18.46 3.71
CA LYS A 44 10.99 17.42 4.77
C LYS A 44 9.72 16.55 4.68
N SER A 45 8.58 17.16 4.37
CA SER A 45 7.30 16.45 4.18
C SER A 45 7.33 15.45 3.03
N ASP A 46 8.09 15.73 1.96
CA ASP A 46 8.18 14.85 0.80
C ASP A 46 9.04 13.63 1.11
N VAL A 47 10.12 13.83 1.87
CA VAL A 47 10.95 12.75 2.41
C VAL A 47 10.12 11.84 3.31
N ILE A 48 9.34 12.41 4.23
CA ILE A 48 8.47 11.64 5.14
C ILE A 48 7.42 10.86 4.33
N ARG A 49 6.79 11.47 3.33
CA ARG A 49 5.81 10.79 2.46
C ARG A 49 6.45 9.60 1.73
N ARG A 50 7.66 9.78 1.19
CA ARG A 50 8.40 8.71 0.53
C ARG A 50 8.79 7.60 1.50
N ALA A 51 9.20 7.93 2.72
CA ALA A 51 9.51 6.94 3.74
C ALA A 51 8.27 6.10 4.10
N LEU A 52 7.09 6.71 4.21
CA LEU A 52 5.83 5.98 4.45
C LEU A 52 5.47 5.03 3.31
N GLN A 53 5.69 5.42 2.05
CA GLN A 53 5.47 4.53 0.89
C GLN A 53 6.44 3.34 0.89
N LEU A 54 7.68 3.53 1.37
CA LEU A 54 8.63 2.43 1.51
C LEU A 54 8.17 1.43 2.59
N LEU A 55 7.66 1.92 3.73
CA LEU A 55 7.08 1.06 4.77
C LEU A 55 5.85 0.29 4.27
N GLU A 56 4.96 0.93 3.51
CA GLU A 56 3.82 0.26 2.87
C GLU A 56 4.28 -0.89 1.97
N ARG A 57 5.32 -0.65 1.16
CA ARG A 57 5.90 -1.69 0.29
C ARG A 57 6.49 -2.86 1.07
N GLU A 58 7.15 -2.61 2.20
CA GLU A 58 7.68 -3.66 3.07
C GLU A 58 6.57 -4.55 3.65
N VAL A 59 5.48 -3.93 4.10
CA VAL A 59 4.28 -4.65 4.56
C VAL A 59 3.72 -5.51 3.44
N TRP A 60 3.60 -4.96 2.22
CA TRP A 60 3.09 -5.70 1.07
C TRP A 60 3.96 -6.90 0.72
N ILE A 61 5.29 -6.76 0.72
CA ILE A 61 6.22 -7.88 0.44
C ILE A 61 6.07 -8.97 1.50
N LYS A 62 5.96 -8.58 2.78
CA LYS A 62 5.78 -9.54 3.87
C LYS A 62 4.46 -10.30 3.73
N GLN A 63 3.39 -9.60 3.37
CA GLN A 63 2.09 -10.22 3.12
C GLN A 63 2.15 -11.16 1.91
N ALA A 64 2.71 -10.70 0.78
CA ALA A 64 2.86 -11.51 -0.43
C ALA A 64 3.63 -12.81 -0.17
N ARG A 65 4.68 -12.76 0.66
CA ARG A 65 5.42 -13.97 1.06
C ARG A 65 4.55 -14.93 1.88
N THR A 66 3.80 -14.39 2.85
CA THR A 66 2.88 -15.19 3.67
C THR A 66 1.79 -15.83 2.80
N ASP A 67 1.27 -15.08 1.85
CA ASP A 67 0.26 -15.56 0.91
C ASP A 67 0.85 -16.64 0.01
N ALA A 68 2.06 -16.47 -0.53
CA ALA A 68 2.73 -17.50 -1.32
C ALA A 68 2.98 -18.79 -0.53
N GLU A 69 3.35 -18.69 0.76
CA GLU A 69 3.52 -19.85 1.63
C GLU A 69 2.19 -20.58 1.90
N ARG A 70 1.07 -19.83 1.98
CA ARG A 70 -0.29 -20.38 2.15
C ARG A 70 -0.83 -21.02 0.87
N LEU A 71 -0.62 -20.38 -0.28
CA LEU A 71 -1.10 -20.82 -1.60
C LEU A 71 -0.23 -21.95 -2.19
N ARG A 72 0.89 -22.30 -1.55
CA ARG A 72 1.81 -23.36 -2.02
C ARG A 72 1.09 -24.71 -2.20
N ASP A 73 0.11 -24.98 -1.36
CA ASP A 73 -0.62 -26.26 -1.38
C ASP A 73 -1.98 -26.14 -2.10
N GLU A 74 -2.26 -25.00 -2.75
CA GLU A 74 -3.48 -24.76 -3.53
C GLU A 74 -3.25 -25.10 -5.02
N ASP A 75 -4.02 -26.06 -5.52
CA ASP A 75 -3.96 -26.51 -6.91
C ASP A 75 -4.85 -25.65 -7.83
N VAL A 76 -4.26 -24.58 -8.36
CA VAL A 76 -4.91 -23.65 -9.30
C VAL A 76 -5.16 -24.29 -10.68
N SER A 77 -4.63 -25.49 -10.95
CA SER A 77 -4.85 -26.18 -12.24
C SER A 77 -6.29 -26.69 -12.43
N THR A 78 -7.10 -26.66 -11.36
CA THR A 78 -8.50 -27.09 -11.37
C THR A 78 -9.47 -26.02 -11.88
N GLU A 79 -9.03 -24.76 -12.03
CA GLU A 79 -9.89 -23.68 -12.51
C GLU A 79 -9.84 -23.58 -14.04
N PRO A 80 -11.00 -23.59 -14.74
CA PRO A 80 -11.02 -23.40 -16.18
C PRO A 80 -10.57 -21.98 -16.51
N ASP A 81 -9.57 -21.87 -17.39
CA ASP A 81 -9.04 -20.61 -17.90
C ASP A 81 -10.14 -19.86 -18.68
N ALA A 82 -10.80 -18.92 -18.01
CA ALA A 82 -11.90 -18.13 -18.53
C ALA A 82 -11.41 -16.70 -18.75
N TRP A 83 -10.67 -16.48 -19.85
CA TRP A 83 -10.30 -15.14 -20.34
C TRP A 83 -11.17 -14.72 -21.52
#